data_AF-A0A7C3TBW3-F1
#
_entry.id   AF-A0A7C3TBW3-F1
#
_cell.length_a   1.000
_cell.length_b   1.000
_cell.length_c   1.000
_cell.angle_alpha   90.00
_cell.angle_beta   90.00
_cell.angle_gamma   90.00
#
_symmetry.space_group_name_H-M   'P 1'
#
loop_
_entity.id
_entity.type
_entity.pdbx_description
1 polymer ?
#
loop_
_entity_poly.entity_id
_entity_poly.type
_entity_poly.pdbx_seq_one_letter_code
_entity_poly.pdbx_strand_id
1 'polypeptide(L)'
;MTKARTAEASTEALRARVQEAQAVKVDPQRTVRAWLQQVEPELRRAVPRGVDAARIVRLALTEIRRNPQLALCTRDSLLGAVMWSAQLGLEIGAPLGQSFIVPYRNHGTLEAQWVLGYTGALALIYRSPRVRDIYVGTVREGDLFTYRRGIEDVLVHEPAGFDETRPVTAYYLMVRFQDGGHYIAVMTPAEIERRRKKALRGAPRSGAWLEWPEEMERKTLVRAHYRYLPMDVQTQRAFAADEAILRPAAPDAEDDGIVTVTPAVEVLDETAAPHEVAPAVQAPENPPATKAQSPHEALKVQFGRLGLGGRAIAACLEPFGVIEVSALKTEQAQELSSLLSGVAEGAGQAEVVALVRSHAGGA
;
A
#
# COMPACT_ATOMS: atom_id res chain seq x y z
N MET A 1 -38.22 56.34 -40.79
CA MET A 1 -38.57 55.26 -39.83
C MET A 1 -37.87 53.91 -40.11
N THR A 2 -37.07 53.78 -41.18
CA THR A 2 -36.50 52.48 -41.62
C THR A 2 -35.16 52.10 -40.98
N LYS A 3 -34.38 53.06 -40.48
CA LYS A 3 -33.06 52.82 -39.82
C LYS A 3 -33.16 52.41 -38.33
N ALA A 4 -34.24 52.76 -37.64
CA ALA A 4 -34.44 52.39 -36.23
C ALA A 4 -34.82 50.90 -36.09
N ARG A 5 -35.68 50.39 -37.00
CA ARG A 5 -36.08 48.98 -37.07
C ARG A 5 -34.92 48.00 -37.33
N THR A 6 -33.88 48.43 -38.04
CA THR A 6 -32.71 47.59 -38.36
C THR A 6 -31.72 47.50 -37.19
N ALA A 7 -31.63 48.52 -36.35
CA ALA A 7 -30.81 48.51 -35.13
C ALA A 7 -31.45 47.63 -34.04
N GLU A 8 -32.76 47.73 -33.84
CA GLU A 8 -33.49 46.91 -32.85
C GLU A 8 -33.42 45.41 -33.18
N ALA A 9 -33.58 45.04 -34.46
CA ALA A 9 -33.45 43.65 -34.93
C ALA A 9 -32.02 43.08 -34.74
N SER A 10 -30.99 43.92 -34.86
CA SER A 10 -29.59 43.51 -34.62
C SER A 10 -29.31 43.29 -33.13
N THR A 11 -29.88 44.11 -32.26
CA THR A 11 -29.77 43.97 -30.80
C THR A 11 -30.53 42.76 -30.26
N GLU A 12 -31.70 42.44 -30.82
CA GLU A 12 -32.44 41.22 -30.50
C GLU A 12 -31.72 39.96 -30.97
N ALA A 13 -31.15 39.96 -32.17
CA ALA A 13 -30.34 38.84 -32.67
C ALA A 13 -29.07 38.63 -31.83
N LEU A 14 -28.45 39.70 -31.34
CA LEU A 14 -27.30 39.62 -30.44
C LEU A 14 -27.70 39.08 -29.06
N ARG A 15 -28.85 39.52 -28.51
CA ARG A 15 -29.41 38.99 -27.25
C ARG A 15 -29.81 37.52 -27.37
N ALA A 16 -30.40 37.11 -28.49
CA ALA A 16 -30.73 35.71 -28.77
C ALA A 16 -29.46 34.85 -28.85
N ARG A 17 -28.39 35.34 -29.50
CA ARG A 17 -27.09 34.65 -29.55
C ARG A 17 -26.38 34.58 -28.20
N VAL A 18 -26.48 35.63 -27.38
CA VAL A 18 -25.98 35.63 -26.00
C VAL A 18 -26.80 34.69 -25.12
N GLN A 19 -28.12 34.60 -25.32
CA GLN A 19 -28.98 33.64 -24.63
C GLN A 19 -28.75 32.20 -25.08
N GLU A 20 -28.53 31.94 -26.38
CA GLU A 20 -28.12 30.62 -26.89
C GLU A 20 -26.74 30.22 -26.37
N ALA A 21 -25.78 31.15 -26.29
CA ALA A 21 -24.48 30.91 -25.69
C ALA A 21 -24.54 30.69 -24.16
N GLN A 22 -25.51 31.32 -23.48
CA GLN A 22 -25.78 31.10 -22.05
C GLN A 22 -26.63 29.85 -21.77
N ALA A 23 -27.31 29.30 -22.77
CA ALA A 23 -28.20 28.14 -22.64
C ALA A 23 -27.51 26.79 -22.88
N VAL A 24 -26.27 26.75 -23.37
CA VAL A 24 -25.45 25.53 -23.37
C VAL A 24 -24.92 25.30 -21.96
N LYS A 25 -25.80 24.87 -21.04
CA LYS A 25 -25.37 24.24 -19.78
C LYS A 25 -24.60 22.98 -20.16
N VAL A 26 -23.28 23.10 -20.32
CA VAL A 26 -22.41 21.96 -20.57
C VAL A 26 -22.58 21.01 -19.38
N ASP A 27 -23.06 19.81 -19.65
CA ASP A 27 -23.21 18.75 -18.66
C ASP A 27 -21.84 18.53 -17.98
N PRO A 28 -21.71 18.79 -16.66
CA PRO A 28 -20.45 18.66 -15.95
C PRO A 28 -19.79 17.28 -16.13
N GLN A 29 -20.60 16.23 -16.28
CA GLN A 29 -20.09 14.87 -16.49
C GLN A 29 -19.45 14.71 -17.88
N ARG A 30 -19.98 15.38 -18.91
CA ARG A 30 -19.38 15.39 -20.26
C ARG A 30 -18.04 16.11 -20.25
N THR A 31 -17.96 17.24 -19.54
CA THR A 31 -16.72 18.01 -19.40
C THR A 31 -15.63 17.19 -18.72
N VAL A 32 -15.95 16.53 -17.61
CA VAL A 32 -15.00 15.69 -16.89
C VAL A 32 -14.54 14.50 -17.72
N ARG A 33 -15.44 13.88 -18.49
CA ARG A 33 -15.07 12.83 -19.42
C ARG A 33 -14.07 13.30 -20.46
N ALA A 34 -14.25 14.49 -21.02
CA ALA A 34 -13.31 15.07 -21.96
C ALA A 34 -11.93 15.30 -21.32
N TRP A 35 -11.88 15.81 -20.07
CA TRP A 35 -10.63 15.99 -19.34
C TRP A 35 -9.87 14.68 -19.13
N LEU A 36 -10.56 13.62 -18.68
CA LEU A 36 -9.95 12.32 -18.43
C LEU A 36 -9.43 11.66 -19.72
N GLN A 37 -10.13 11.85 -20.84
CA GLN A 37 -9.67 11.38 -22.15
C GLN A 37 -8.43 12.14 -22.62
N GLN A 38 -8.35 13.45 -22.35
CA GLN A 38 -7.21 14.27 -22.72
C GLN A 38 -5.94 13.88 -21.97
N VAL A 39 -6.04 13.54 -20.68
CA VAL A 39 -4.87 13.17 -19.86
C VAL A 39 -4.52 11.68 -19.91
N GLU A 40 -5.32 10.84 -20.56
CA GLU A 40 -5.05 9.40 -20.67
C GLU A 40 -3.63 9.08 -21.18
N PRO A 41 -3.06 9.78 -22.18
CA PRO A 41 -1.69 9.55 -22.61
C PRO A 41 -0.65 9.80 -21.51
N GLU A 42 -0.86 10.81 -20.67
CA GLU A 42 0.01 11.12 -19.53
C GLU A 42 -0.15 10.07 -18.42
N LEU A 43 -1.39 9.66 -18.11
CA LEU A 43 -1.66 8.57 -17.17
C LEU A 43 -0.96 7.28 -17.62
N ARG A 44 -0.95 6.98 -18.93
CA ARG A 44 -0.28 5.81 -19.48
C ARG A 44 1.24 5.83 -19.27
N ARG A 45 1.85 7.02 -19.23
CA ARG A 45 3.28 7.16 -18.93
C ARG A 45 3.58 7.03 -17.42
N ALA A 46 2.60 7.35 -16.58
CA ALA A 46 2.73 7.34 -15.13
C ALA A 46 2.44 5.98 -14.48
N VAL A 47 1.66 5.10 -15.13
CA VAL A 47 1.31 3.79 -14.55
C VAL A 47 2.50 2.82 -14.45
N PRO A 48 2.59 2.02 -13.38
CA PRO A 48 3.54 0.91 -13.31
C PRO A 48 3.34 -0.11 -14.44
N ARG A 49 4.40 -0.86 -14.76
CA ARG A 49 4.34 -1.93 -15.76
C ARG A 49 3.26 -2.95 -15.40
N GLY A 50 2.41 -3.29 -16.38
CA GLY A 50 1.32 -4.26 -16.21
C GLY A 50 -0.01 -3.68 -15.75
N VAL A 51 -0.09 -2.37 -15.47
CA VAL A 51 -1.34 -1.68 -15.13
C VAL A 51 -1.95 -1.02 -16.37
N ASP A 52 -3.25 -1.24 -16.61
CA ASP A 52 -3.98 -0.61 -17.72
C ASP A 52 -4.49 0.78 -17.31
N ALA A 53 -3.88 1.85 -17.83
CA ALA A 53 -4.33 3.23 -17.61
C ALA A 53 -5.78 3.46 -18.06
N ALA A 54 -6.21 2.82 -19.15
CA ALA A 54 -7.58 2.97 -19.65
C ALA A 54 -8.58 2.37 -18.66
N ARG A 55 -8.22 1.31 -17.92
CA ARG A 55 -9.02 0.76 -16.83
C ARG A 55 -9.21 1.76 -15.70
N ILE A 56 -8.15 2.45 -15.29
CA ILE A 56 -8.21 3.48 -14.24
C ILE A 56 -9.15 4.62 -14.65
N VAL A 57 -9.05 5.09 -15.90
CA VAL A 57 -9.97 6.11 -16.44
C VAL A 57 -11.42 5.63 -16.44
N ARG A 58 -11.69 4.38 -16.85
CA ARG A 58 -13.05 3.80 -16.82
C ARG A 58 -13.60 3.70 -15.39
N LEU A 59 -12.75 3.36 -14.42
CA LEU A 59 -13.14 3.31 -13.00
C LEU A 59 -13.44 4.71 -12.45
N ALA A 60 -12.60 5.70 -12.74
CA ALA A 60 -12.85 7.09 -12.37
C ALA A 60 -14.19 7.60 -12.90
N LEU A 61 -14.49 7.37 -14.19
CA LEU A 61 -15.78 7.72 -14.79
C LEU A 61 -16.96 6.99 -14.14
N THR A 62 -16.75 5.77 -13.65
CA THR A 62 -17.78 5.00 -12.94
C THR A 62 -18.04 5.59 -11.56
N GLU A 63 -17.02 5.97 -10.81
CA GLU A 63 -17.19 6.65 -9.52
C GLU A 63 -17.81 8.04 -9.67
N ILE A 64 -17.51 8.79 -10.73
CA ILE A 64 -18.18 10.08 -11.02
C ILE A 64 -19.67 9.89 -11.29
N ARG A 65 -20.06 8.81 -11.98
CA ARG A 65 -21.48 8.47 -12.19
C ARG A 65 -22.17 8.08 -10.89
N ARG A 66 -21.46 7.34 -10.02
CA ARG A 66 -21.97 6.93 -8.70
C ARG A 66 -22.11 8.12 -7.74
N ASN A 67 -21.17 9.06 -7.78
CA ASN A 67 -21.19 10.28 -7.00
C ASN A 67 -21.06 11.52 -7.90
N PRO A 68 -22.18 12.08 -8.40
CA PRO A 68 -22.18 13.23 -9.29
C PRO A 68 -21.52 14.49 -8.72
N GLN A 69 -21.33 14.60 -7.39
CA GLN A 69 -20.61 15.71 -6.78
C GLN A 69 -19.14 15.78 -7.22
N LEU A 70 -18.54 14.64 -7.61
CA LEU A 70 -17.19 14.61 -8.18
C LEU A 70 -17.10 15.40 -9.49
N ALA A 71 -18.20 15.51 -10.25
CA ALA A 71 -18.22 16.30 -11.47
C ALA A 71 -18.25 17.83 -11.22
N LEU A 72 -18.51 18.24 -9.98
CA LEU A 72 -18.50 19.64 -9.53
C LEU A 72 -17.17 20.04 -8.89
N CYS A 73 -16.25 19.09 -8.73
CA CYS A 73 -14.92 19.36 -8.18
C CYS A 73 -14.07 20.14 -9.19
N THR A 74 -13.05 20.86 -8.71
CA THR A 74 -12.08 21.52 -9.58
C THR A 74 -11.38 20.51 -10.50
N ARG A 75 -11.08 20.93 -11.73
CA ARG A 75 -10.38 20.09 -12.71
C ARG A 75 -9.07 19.53 -12.15
N ASP A 76 -8.26 20.39 -11.55
CA ASP A 76 -6.91 20.04 -11.10
C ASP A 76 -6.94 19.04 -9.94
N SER A 77 -7.85 19.21 -8.99
CA SER A 77 -8.01 18.25 -7.87
C SER A 77 -8.47 16.88 -8.37
N LEU A 78 -9.39 16.83 -9.33
CA LEU A 78 -9.91 15.58 -9.88
C LEU A 78 -8.85 14.85 -10.70
N LEU A 79 -8.15 15.55 -11.60
CA LEU A 79 -7.09 14.95 -12.41
C LEU A 79 -5.91 14.54 -11.54
N GLY A 80 -5.54 15.35 -10.55
CA GLY A 80 -4.52 15.01 -9.56
C GLY A 80 -4.87 13.75 -8.76
N ALA A 81 -6.13 13.60 -8.35
CA ALA A 81 -6.59 12.41 -7.63
C ALA A 81 -6.52 11.14 -8.50
N VAL A 82 -6.90 11.23 -9.78
CA VAL A 82 -6.77 10.10 -10.73
C VAL A 82 -5.31 9.78 -11.02
N MET A 83 -4.46 10.81 -11.13
CA MET A 83 -3.02 10.66 -11.34
C MET A 83 -2.35 9.92 -10.17
N TRP A 84 -2.73 10.19 -8.92
CA TRP A 84 -2.25 9.44 -7.76
C TRP A 84 -2.52 7.94 -7.87
N SER A 85 -3.77 7.57 -8.17
CA SER A 85 -4.13 6.16 -8.41
C SER A 85 -3.35 5.55 -9.57
N ALA A 86 -3.13 6.30 -10.66
CA ALA A 86 -2.35 5.84 -11.80
C ALA A 86 -0.88 5.60 -11.45
N GLN A 87 -0.21 6.57 -10.84
CA GLN A 87 1.19 6.46 -10.42
C GLN A 87 1.39 5.26 -9.49
N LEU A 88 0.46 5.05 -8.54
CA LEU A 88 0.54 3.95 -7.59
C LEU A 88 0.04 2.63 -8.18
N GLY A 89 -0.55 2.61 -9.38
CA GLY A 89 -1.17 1.43 -9.95
C GLY A 89 -2.27 0.84 -9.06
N LEU A 90 -3.07 1.70 -8.43
CA LEU A 90 -4.18 1.32 -7.56
C LEU A 90 -5.51 1.56 -8.28
N GLU A 91 -6.43 0.61 -8.16
CA GLU A 91 -7.78 0.77 -8.69
C GLU A 91 -8.59 1.77 -7.87
N ILE A 92 -9.44 2.52 -8.58
CA ILE A 92 -10.35 3.50 -7.98
C ILE A 92 -11.71 2.83 -7.77
N GLY A 93 -12.27 3.00 -6.56
CA GLY A 93 -13.63 2.61 -6.25
C GLY A 93 -13.77 1.35 -5.41
N ALA A 94 -15.02 0.97 -5.18
CA ALA A 94 -15.38 -0.10 -4.24
C ALA A 94 -14.95 -1.54 -4.65
N PRO A 95 -14.88 -1.95 -5.94
CA PRO A 95 -14.70 -3.37 -6.28
C PRO A 95 -13.48 -4.05 -5.65
N LEU A 96 -12.35 -3.34 -5.55
CA LEU A 96 -11.17 -3.80 -4.81
C LEU A 96 -10.88 -2.97 -3.55
N GLY A 97 -11.53 -1.81 -3.40
CA GLY A 97 -11.35 -0.91 -2.26
C GLY A 97 -9.93 -0.37 -2.09
N GLN A 98 -9.15 -0.31 -3.18
CA GLN A 98 -7.72 0.05 -3.12
C GLN A 98 -7.49 1.55 -2.98
N SER A 99 -8.28 2.37 -3.66
CA SER A 99 -8.26 3.82 -3.53
C SER A 99 -9.65 4.39 -3.82
N PHE A 100 -9.92 5.58 -3.30
CA PHE A 100 -11.19 6.26 -3.46
C PHE A 100 -10.96 7.71 -3.86
N ILE A 101 -11.90 8.30 -4.58
CA ILE A 101 -11.93 9.74 -4.84
C ILE A 101 -13.18 10.28 -4.16
N VAL A 102 -12.98 11.20 -3.21
CA VAL A 102 -14.04 11.71 -2.35
C VAL A 102 -14.13 13.23 -2.54
N PRO A 103 -15.32 13.80 -2.78
CA PRO A 103 -15.48 15.24 -2.83
C PRO A 103 -15.36 15.82 -1.41
N TYR A 104 -14.55 16.85 -1.27
CA TYR A 104 -14.37 17.56 0.00
C TYR A 104 -14.47 19.06 -0.24
N ARG A 105 -15.07 19.78 0.71
CA ARG A 105 -15.18 21.24 0.61
C ARG A 105 -14.02 21.90 1.34
N ASN A 106 -13.17 22.58 0.59
CA ASN A 106 -12.02 23.31 1.09
C ASN A 106 -12.23 24.82 0.83
N HIS A 107 -12.32 25.61 1.91
CA HIS A 107 -12.57 27.07 1.84
C HIS A 107 -13.69 27.51 0.87
N GLY A 108 -14.77 26.73 0.80
CA GLY A 108 -15.92 27.00 -0.07
C GLY A 108 -15.84 26.37 -1.46
N THR A 109 -14.64 25.97 -1.91
CA THR A 109 -14.42 25.24 -3.17
C THR A 109 -14.60 23.74 -2.95
N LEU A 110 -15.25 23.06 -3.90
CA LEU A 110 -15.34 21.61 -3.88
C LEU A 110 -14.14 21.02 -4.63
N GLU A 111 -13.37 20.19 -3.96
CA GLU A 111 -12.17 19.56 -4.48
C GLU A 111 -12.29 18.03 -4.38
N ALA A 112 -11.79 17.33 -5.38
CA ALA A 112 -11.71 15.88 -5.37
C ALA A 112 -10.43 15.46 -4.63
N GLN A 113 -10.59 14.61 -3.63
CA GLN A 113 -9.48 14.13 -2.80
C GLN A 113 -9.26 12.65 -3.03
N TRP A 114 -8.01 12.28 -3.28
CA TRP A 114 -7.60 10.89 -3.34
C TRP A 114 -7.41 10.34 -1.94
N VAL A 115 -8.03 9.19 -1.64
CA VAL A 115 -7.97 8.53 -0.34
C VAL A 115 -7.46 7.12 -0.53
N LEU A 116 -6.41 6.76 0.21
CA LEU A 116 -5.84 5.42 0.16
C LEU A 116 -6.80 4.43 0.84
N GLY A 117 -7.20 3.37 0.16
CA GLY A 117 -8.01 2.31 0.75
C GLY A 117 -7.20 1.37 1.63
N TYR A 118 -7.87 0.60 2.48
CA TYR A 118 -7.20 -0.39 3.34
C TYR A 118 -6.48 -1.47 2.53
N THR A 119 -7.16 -2.07 1.54
CA THR A 119 -6.57 -3.08 0.66
C THR A 119 -5.45 -2.51 -0.19
N GLY A 120 -5.56 -1.24 -0.61
CA GLY A 120 -4.50 -0.53 -1.33
C GLY A 120 -3.28 -0.29 -0.47
N ALA A 121 -3.47 0.12 0.79
CA ALA A 121 -2.40 0.27 1.76
C ALA A 121 -1.64 -1.05 1.95
N LEU A 122 -2.35 -2.17 2.14
CA LEU A 122 -1.72 -3.49 2.22
C LEU A 122 -0.98 -3.86 0.94
N ALA A 123 -1.61 -3.66 -0.23
CA ALA A 123 -1.00 -3.95 -1.52
C ALA A 123 0.29 -3.17 -1.75
N LEU A 124 0.34 -1.90 -1.32
CA LEU A 124 1.56 -1.09 -1.39
C LEU A 124 2.66 -1.60 -0.44
N ILE A 125 2.30 -1.97 0.80
CA ILE A 125 3.29 -2.53 1.74
C ILE A 125 3.86 -3.86 1.20
N TYR A 126 3.02 -4.70 0.61
CA TYR A 126 3.42 -5.99 0.01
C TYR A 126 4.36 -5.85 -1.20
N ARG A 127 4.48 -4.67 -1.83
CA ARG A 127 5.46 -4.45 -2.90
C ARG A 127 6.90 -4.42 -2.40
N SER A 128 7.09 -4.18 -1.10
CA SER A 128 8.41 -4.20 -0.52
C SER A 128 8.98 -5.62 -0.56
N PRO A 129 10.13 -5.86 -1.20
CA PRO A 129 10.73 -7.19 -1.25
C PRO A 129 11.19 -7.67 0.14
N ARG A 130 11.25 -6.78 1.13
CA ARG A 130 11.59 -7.09 2.51
C ARG A 130 10.41 -7.63 3.31
N VAL A 131 9.18 -7.38 2.87
CA VAL A 131 7.97 -7.87 3.52
C VAL A 131 7.68 -9.26 3.01
N ARG A 132 7.51 -10.22 3.93
CA ARG A 132 7.13 -11.59 3.64
C ARG A 132 5.62 -11.76 3.76
N ASP A 133 5.08 -11.42 4.93
CA ASP A 133 3.67 -11.56 5.24
C ASP A 133 3.17 -10.36 6.04
N ILE A 134 1.90 -10.00 5.83
CA ILE A 134 1.18 -9.02 6.62
C ILE A 134 -0.11 -9.66 7.10
N TYR A 135 -0.33 -9.61 8.40
CA TYR A 135 -1.57 -10.04 9.03
C TYR A 135 -2.18 -8.88 9.79
N VAL A 136 -3.48 -8.66 9.58
CA VAL A 136 -4.26 -7.69 10.35
C VAL A 136 -5.45 -8.44 10.93
N GLY A 137 -5.52 -8.45 12.26
CA GLY A 137 -6.53 -9.21 12.99
C GLY A 137 -7.43 -8.34 13.84
N THR A 138 -8.64 -8.84 14.06
CA THR A 138 -9.58 -8.35 15.06
C THR A 138 -9.62 -9.37 16.20
N VAL A 139 -9.47 -8.92 17.43
CA VAL A 139 -9.59 -9.73 18.65
C VAL A 139 -10.94 -9.41 19.28
N ARG A 140 -11.70 -10.43 19.63
CA ARG A 140 -13.03 -10.31 20.21
C ARG A 140 -13.08 -10.83 21.63
N GLU A 141 -14.12 -10.44 22.34
CA GLU A 141 -14.40 -10.92 23.69
C GLU A 141 -14.48 -12.45 23.71
N GLY A 142 -13.69 -13.07 24.59
CA GLY A 142 -13.57 -14.53 24.70
C GLY A 142 -12.43 -15.15 23.91
N ASP A 143 -11.78 -14.43 22.98
CA ASP A 143 -10.60 -14.93 22.28
C ASP A 143 -9.39 -15.03 23.24
N LEU A 144 -8.56 -16.06 23.06
CA LEU A 144 -7.27 -16.11 23.75
C LEU A 144 -6.32 -15.15 23.05
N PHE A 145 -5.96 -14.07 23.73
CA PHE A 145 -5.06 -13.07 23.19
C PHE A 145 -3.94 -12.76 24.17
N THR A 146 -2.72 -13.15 23.81
CA THR A 146 -1.51 -12.82 24.56
C THR A 146 -0.64 -11.88 23.74
N TYR A 147 -0.38 -10.70 24.28
CA TYR A 147 0.53 -9.73 23.69
C TYR A 147 1.59 -9.33 24.71
N ARG A 148 2.86 -9.60 24.39
CA ARG A 148 4.02 -9.14 25.15
C ARG A 148 4.87 -8.27 24.24
N ARG A 149 5.17 -7.06 24.71
CA ARG A 149 6.03 -6.11 24.02
C ARG A 149 7.38 -6.03 24.74
N GLY A 150 8.48 -6.15 24.02
CA GLY A 150 9.82 -6.19 24.59
C GLY A 150 10.91 -6.36 23.53
N ILE A 151 12.04 -6.95 23.92
CA ILE A 151 13.11 -7.31 22.97
C ILE A 151 12.62 -8.40 22.01
N GLU A 152 11.85 -9.35 22.55
CA GLU A 152 11.17 -10.39 21.78
C GLU A 152 9.66 -10.17 21.90
N ASP A 153 9.09 -9.46 20.92
CA ASP A 153 7.65 -9.27 20.85
C ASP A 153 6.96 -10.61 20.58
N VAL A 154 5.95 -10.94 21.39
CA VAL A 154 5.14 -12.15 21.23
C VAL A 154 3.68 -11.76 21.08
N LEU A 155 3.05 -12.31 20.04
CA LEU A 155 1.61 -12.22 19.82
C LEU A 155 1.06 -13.61 19.56
N VAL A 156 0.12 -14.03 20.41
CA VAL A 156 -0.66 -15.27 20.23
C VAL A 156 -2.13 -14.87 20.19
N HIS A 157 -2.83 -15.30 19.14
CA HIS A 157 -4.26 -15.08 18.97
C HIS A 157 -4.93 -16.40 18.59
N GLU A 158 -5.78 -16.91 19.47
CA GLU A 158 -6.61 -18.09 19.20
C GLU A 158 -8.09 -17.66 19.31
N PRO A 159 -8.80 -17.55 18.18
CA PRO A 159 -10.21 -17.22 18.19
C PRO A 159 -11.03 -18.27 18.93
N ALA A 160 -11.93 -17.85 19.81
CA ALA A 160 -12.83 -18.77 20.52
C ALA A 160 -13.98 -19.32 19.65
N GLY A 161 -13.99 -18.97 18.36
CA GLY A 161 -14.96 -19.43 17.37
C GLY A 161 -15.05 -18.47 16.18
N PHE A 162 -16.09 -18.65 15.37
CA PHE A 162 -16.34 -17.86 14.15
C PHE A 162 -17.40 -16.76 14.34
N ASP A 163 -17.85 -16.51 15.57
CA ASP A 163 -18.84 -15.47 15.84
C ASP A 163 -18.21 -14.08 15.79
N GLU A 164 -18.50 -13.37 14.69
CA GLU A 164 -18.07 -12.01 14.43
C GLU A 164 -18.95 -10.94 15.10
N THR A 165 -20.07 -11.31 15.72
CA THR A 165 -20.94 -10.36 16.42
C THR A 165 -20.42 -9.97 17.80
N ARG A 166 -19.47 -10.75 18.34
CA ARG A 166 -18.86 -10.50 19.64
C ARG A 166 -18.13 -9.16 19.68
N PRO A 167 -18.20 -8.42 20.81
CA PRO A 167 -17.52 -7.14 20.95
C PRO A 167 -16.03 -7.23 20.64
N VAL A 168 -15.51 -6.26 19.91
CA VAL A 168 -14.08 -6.15 19.61
C VAL A 168 -13.34 -5.60 20.83
N THR A 169 -12.26 -6.26 21.24
CA THR A 169 -11.41 -5.85 22.35
C THR A 169 -10.11 -5.20 21.88
N ALA A 170 -9.55 -5.67 20.76
CA ALA A 170 -8.33 -5.12 20.17
C ALA A 170 -8.25 -5.39 18.67
N TYR A 171 -7.39 -4.63 18.00
CA TYR A 171 -6.93 -4.85 16.65
C TYR A 171 -5.42 -5.02 16.66
N TYR A 172 -4.88 -5.87 15.80
CA TYR A 172 -3.44 -6.02 15.68
C TYR A 172 -2.96 -6.13 14.24
N LEU A 173 -1.71 -5.71 14.05
CA LEU A 173 -0.95 -5.76 12.81
C LEU A 173 0.32 -6.54 13.12
N MET A 174 0.57 -7.60 12.36
CA MET A 174 1.81 -8.35 12.38
C MET A 174 2.41 -8.32 10.98
N VAL A 175 3.64 -7.87 10.86
CA VAL A 175 4.40 -7.91 9.61
C VAL A 175 5.62 -8.79 9.83
N ARG A 176 5.79 -9.81 9.00
CA ARG A 176 6.99 -10.65 8.97
C ARG A 176 7.87 -10.20 7.83
N PHE A 177 9.17 -10.09 8.09
CA PHE A 177 10.18 -9.73 7.11
C PHE A 177 10.89 -10.97 6.57
N GLN A 178 11.49 -10.84 5.39
CA GLN A 178 12.24 -11.94 4.77
C GLN A 178 13.49 -12.35 5.54
N ASP A 179 14.05 -11.43 6.33
CA ASP A 179 15.24 -11.65 7.17
C ASP A 179 14.93 -12.35 8.51
N GLY A 180 13.66 -12.70 8.75
CA GLY A 180 13.21 -13.36 9.99
C GLY A 180 12.77 -12.39 11.09
N GLY A 181 12.97 -11.08 10.92
CA GLY A 181 12.43 -10.08 11.84
C GLY A 181 10.91 -9.93 11.70
N HIS A 182 10.29 -9.31 12.71
CA HIS A 182 8.88 -8.97 12.67
C HIS A 182 8.60 -7.61 13.30
N TYR A 183 7.44 -7.06 12.94
CA TYR A 183 6.87 -5.87 13.54
C TYR A 183 5.45 -6.18 14.00
N ILE A 184 5.17 -5.98 15.29
CA ILE A 184 3.85 -6.17 15.88
C ILE A 184 3.34 -4.84 16.42
N ALA A 185 2.08 -4.53 16.14
CA ALA A 185 1.38 -3.44 16.76
C ALA A 185 -0.03 -3.87 17.17
N VAL A 186 -0.47 -3.41 18.33
CA VAL A 186 -1.82 -3.65 18.85
C VAL A 186 -2.44 -2.29 19.18
N MET A 187 -3.73 -2.14 18.87
CA MET A 187 -4.53 -0.99 19.27
C MET A 187 -5.89 -1.42 19.80
N THR A 188 -6.35 -0.73 20.83
CA THR A 188 -7.71 -0.86 21.34
C THR A 188 -8.71 -0.05 20.49
N PRO A 189 -10.00 -0.42 20.45
CA PRO A 189 -11.04 0.40 19.84
C PRO A 189 -11.06 1.84 20.37
N ALA A 190 -10.77 2.01 21.67
CA ALA A 190 -10.67 3.33 22.30
C ALA A 190 -9.52 4.18 21.72
N GLU A 191 -8.36 3.58 21.44
CA GLU A 191 -7.24 4.27 20.80
C GLU A 191 -7.55 4.66 19.36
N ILE A 192 -8.21 3.77 18.62
CA ILE A 192 -8.63 4.04 17.24
C ILE A 192 -9.64 5.19 17.20
N GLU A 193 -10.63 5.18 18.09
CA GLU A 193 -11.61 6.25 18.19
C GLU A 193 -10.96 7.59 18.57
N ARG A 194 -9.94 7.61 19.45
CA ARG A 194 -9.15 8.82 19.74
C ARG A 194 -8.44 9.35 18.49
N ARG A 195 -7.81 8.48 17.69
CA ARG A 195 -7.16 8.87 16.43
C ARG A 195 -8.15 9.39 15.41
N ARG A 196 -9.32 8.74 15.27
CA ARG A 196 -10.40 9.19 14.40
C ARG A 196 -10.84 10.60 14.77
N LYS A 197 -11.18 10.84 16.05
CA LYS A 197 -11.61 12.16 16.54
C LYS A 197 -10.56 13.23 16.26
N LYS A 198 -9.28 12.93 16.49
CA LYS A 198 -8.18 13.86 16.19
C LYS A 198 -8.08 14.17 14.68
N ALA A 199 -8.14 13.14 13.84
CA ALA A 199 -8.04 13.27 12.39
C ALA A 199 -9.22 14.06 11.78
N LEU A 200 -10.42 13.89 12.33
CA LEU A 200 -11.63 14.57 11.86
C LEU A 200 -11.90 15.89 12.60
N ARG A 201 -10.99 16.37 13.47
CA ARG A 201 -11.20 17.54 14.34
C ARG A 201 -12.55 17.51 15.08
N GLY A 202 -12.97 16.32 15.51
CA GLY A 202 -14.25 16.10 16.18
C GLY A 202 -15.47 15.99 15.27
N ALA A 203 -15.32 16.01 13.95
CA ALA A 203 -16.44 15.81 13.02
C ALA A 203 -17.13 14.45 13.23
N PRO A 204 -18.45 14.36 12.92
CA PRO A 204 -19.21 13.14 13.07
C PRO A 204 -18.64 12.00 12.22
N ARG A 205 -19.03 10.76 12.55
CA ARG A 205 -18.67 9.59 11.75
C ARG A 205 -19.24 9.75 10.33
N SER A 206 -18.37 9.63 9.33
CA SER A 206 -18.83 9.59 7.94
C SER A 206 -19.56 8.28 7.66
N GLY A 207 -20.30 8.23 6.55
CA GLY A 207 -21.04 7.02 6.13
C GLY A 207 -20.15 5.77 6.05
N ALA A 208 -18.88 5.92 5.66
CA ALA A 208 -17.93 4.81 5.60
C ALA A 208 -17.69 4.13 6.98
N TRP A 209 -17.72 4.89 8.07
CA TRP A 209 -17.58 4.35 9.43
C TRP A 209 -18.85 3.67 9.94
N LEU A 210 -20.00 3.91 9.30
CA LEU A 210 -21.27 3.26 9.62
C LEU A 210 -21.45 1.99 8.81
N GLU A 211 -21.10 2.02 7.52
CA GLU A 211 -21.25 0.89 6.59
C GLU A 211 -20.13 -0.14 6.76
N TRP A 212 -18.89 0.32 7.01
CA TRP A 212 -17.69 -0.53 7.07
C TRP A 212 -16.81 -0.22 8.30
N PRO A 213 -17.34 -0.35 9.53
CA PRO A 213 -16.64 0.09 10.75
C PRO A 213 -15.28 -0.60 10.93
N GLU A 214 -15.22 -1.94 10.84
CA GLU A 214 -13.98 -2.68 11.06
C GLU A 214 -12.89 -2.36 10.03
N GLU A 215 -13.26 -2.20 8.76
CA GLU A 215 -12.32 -1.84 7.70
C GLU A 215 -11.72 -0.44 7.96
N MET A 216 -12.50 0.50 8.48
CA MET A 216 -12.00 1.82 8.88
C MET A 216 -11.09 1.75 10.10
N GLU A 217 -11.37 0.85 11.05
CA GLU A 217 -10.56 0.64 12.24
C GLU A 217 -9.22 -0.01 11.87
N ARG A 218 -9.24 -1.05 11.03
CA ARG A 218 -8.04 -1.70 10.47
C ARG A 218 -7.22 -0.72 9.62
N LYS A 219 -7.85 0.11 8.76
CA LYS A 219 -7.16 1.19 8.04
C LYS A 219 -6.44 2.12 9.01
N THR A 220 -7.09 2.50 10.10
CA THR A 220 -6.53 3.40 11.10
C THR A 220 -5.32 2.78 11.81
N LEU A 221 -5.36 1.48 12.10
CA LEU A 221 -4.23 0.74 12.67
C LEU A 221 -3.03 0.70 11.70
N VAL A 222 -3.25 0.34 10.44
CA VAL A 222 -2.17 0.27 9.43
C VAL A 222 -1.56 1.66 9.22
N ARG A 223 -2.39 2.69 9.07
CA ARG A 223 -1.91 4.07 8.91
C ARG A 223 -1.19 4.61 10.16
N ALA A 224 -1.49 4.10 11.35
CA ALA A 224 -0.75 4.50 12.55
C ALA A 224 0.70 3.97 12.56
N HIS A 225 0.99 2.90 11.81
CA HIS A 225 2.23 2.14 11.94
C HIS A 225 3.02 1.99 10.62
N TYR A 226 2.50 2.43 9.48
CA TYR A 226 3.21 2.32 8.19
C TYR A 226 4.65 2.88 8.24
N ARG A 227 4.90 3.95 9.02
CA ARG A 227 6.23 4.59 9.15
C ARG A 227 7.33 3.68 9.70
N TYR A 228 6.96 2.57 10.35
CA TYR A 228 7.92 1.59 10.88
C TYR A 228 8.18 0.43 9.91
N LEU A 229 7.46 0.40 8.78
CA LEU A 229 7.56 -0.68 7.80
C LEU A 229 8.52 -0.30 6.67
N PRO A 230 9.32 -1.26 6.17
CA PRO A 230 10.19 -1.02 5.03
C PRO A 230 9.35 -0.87 3.76
N MET A 231 9.24 0.35 3.23
CA MET A 231 8.50 0.64 1.99
C MET A 231 9.30 1.55 1.07
N ASP A 232 9.00 1.51 -0.22
CA ASP A 232 9.59 2.42 -1.19
C ASP A 232 9.14 3.88 -0.98
N VAL A 233 9.90 4.81 -1.56
CA VAL A 233 9.65 6.26 -1.41
C VAL A 233 8.27 6.65 -1.93
N GLN A 234 7.82 6.02 -3.02
CA GLN A 234 6.54 6.34 -3.63
C GLN A 234 5.36 5.93 -2.73
N THR A 235 5.43 4.76 -2.11
CA THR A 235 4.45 4.29 -1.12
C THR A 235 4.44 5.18 0.11
N GLN A 236 5.61 5.56 0.62
CA GLN A 236 5.70 6.49 1.75
C GLN A 236 5.02 7.84 1.43
N ARG A 237 5.25 8.38 0.22
CA ARG A 237 4.56 9.58 -0.27
C ARG A 237 3.04 9.40 -0.36
N ALA A 238 2.57 8.24 -0.79
CA ALA A 238 1.14 7.93 -0.86
C ALA A 238 0.48 7.96 0.53
N PHE A 239 1.10 7.33 1.52
CA PHE A 239 0.61 7.39 2.91
C PHE A 239 0.66 8.81 3.47
N ALA A 240 1.72 9.56 3.18
CA ALA A 240 1.84 10.95 3.60
C ALA A 240 0.76 11.85 2.95
N ALA A 241 0.43 11.63 1.67
CA ALA A 241 -0.65 12.32 0.98
C ALA A 241 -2.03 12.02 1.59
N ASP A 242 -2.34 10.75 1.94
CA ASP A 242 -3.57 10.38 2.67
C ASP A 242 -3.63 11.06 4.06
N GLU A 243 -2.50 11.18 4.74
CA GLU A 243 -2.43 11.84 6.05
C GLU A 243 -2.56 13.36 5.99
N ALA A 244 -1.97 14.01 4.98
CA ALA A 244 -2.05 15.46 4.78
C ALA A 244 -3.51 15.93 4.62
N ILE A 245 -4.35 15.10 3.99
CA ILE A 245 -5.79 15.36 3.85
C ILE A 245 -6.49 15.50 5.22
N LEU A 246 -6.07 14.73 6.23
CA LEU A 246 -6.64 14.79 7.57
C LEU A 246 -6.14 15.98 8.39
N ARG A 247 -5.11 16.67 7.90
CA ARG A 247 -4.53 17.86 8.51
C ARG A 247 -4.45 18.96 7.45
N PRO A 248 -5.57 19.52 6.98
CA PRO A 248 -5.50 20.72 6.16
C PRO A 248 -4.73 21.77 6.96
N ALA A 249 -3.67 22.32 6.37
CA ALA A 249 -2.69 23.18 7.03
C ALA A 249 -3.39 24.14 8.01
N ALA A 250 -3.02 24.05 9.28
CA ALA A 250 -3.35 25.14 10.20
C ALA A 250 -2.58 26.38 9.72
N PRO A 251 -3.15 27.59 9.81
CA PRO A 251 -2.47 28.81 9.38
C PRO A 251 -1.14 29.08 10.12
N ASP A 252 -0.84 28.36 11.20
CA ASP A 252 0.32 28.60 12.08
C ASP A 252 1.26 27.39 12.26
N ALA A 253 1.29 26.44 11.33
CA ALA A 253 2.28 25.37 11.39
C ALA A 253 3.58 25.83 10.71
N GLU A 254 4.62 26.11 11.49
CA GLU A 254 5.97 26.34 10.99
C GLU A 254 6.39 25.18 10.08
N ASP A 255 6.84 25.57 8.89
CA ASP A 255 7.13 24.73 7.74
C ASP A 255 8.38 23.88 7.98
N ASP A 256 8.19 22.70 8.55
CA ASP A 256 9.18 21.61 8.46
C ASP A 256 9.12 20.98 7.05
N GLY A 257 9.55 21.75 6.05
CA GLY A 257 10.23 21.28 4.84
C GLY A 257 9.65 20.09 4.07
N ILE A 258 8.32 19.97 3.96
CA ILE A 258 7.70 19.01 3.02
C ILE A 258 7.03 19.80 1.90
N VAL A 259 7.74 19.91 0.78
CA VAL A 259 7.21 20.44 -0.48
C VAL A 259 5.92 19.70 -0.84
N THR A 260 4.81 20.41 -0.81
CA THR A 260 3.53 20.02 -1.40
C THR A 260 3.69 19.95 -2.92
N VAL A 261 4.18 18.83 -3.43
CA VAL A 261 4.12 18.54 -4.87
C VAL A 261 2.73 17.99 -5.17
N THR A 262 1.78 18.90 -5.37
CA THR A 262 0.71 18.65 -6.34
C THR A 262 1.43 18.47 -7.68
N PRO A 263 1.25 17.36 -8.42
CA PRO A 263 1.83 17.28 -9.76
C PRO A 263 1.17 18.37 -10.61
N ALA A 264 1.84 19.51 -10.75
CA ALA A 264 1.50 20.53 -11.71
C ALA A 264 1.65 19.88 -13.09
N VAL A 265 0.54 19.77 -13.81
CA VAL A 265 0.57 19.40 -15.22
C VAL A 265 1.03 20.64 -15.97
N GLU A 266 2.35 20.82 -16.07
CA GLU A 266 2.93 21.80 -16.99
C GLU A 266 2.95 21.18 -18.38
N VAL A 267 2.13 21.74 -19.26
CA VAL A 267 2.15 21.49 -20.70
C VAL A 267 3.42 22.13 -21.25
N LEU A 268 4.40 21.32 -21.64
CA LEU A 268 5.58 21.80 -22.35
C LEU A 268 5.54 21.33 -23.81
N ASP A 269 5.48 22.34 -24.67
CA ASP A 269 5.52 22.33 -26.12
C ASP A 269 6.91 21.91 -26.64
N GLU A 270 6.94 21.29 -27.81
CA GLU A 270 8.12 20.67 -28.43
C GLU A 270 9.20 21.70 -28.81
N THR A 271 10.48 21.35 -28.58
CA THR A 271 11.56 21.49 -29.57
C THR A 271 12.76 20.65 -29.13
N ALA A 272 12.91 19.49 -29.77
CA ALA A 272 14.00 18.55 -29.55
C ALA A 272 15.04 18.65 -30.67
N ALA A 273 16.31 18.84 -30.30
CA ALA A 273 17.48 18.29 -30.99
C ALA A 273 18.67 18.22 -30.00
N PRO A 274 19.62 17.29 -30.19
CA PRO A 274 20.18 16.49 -29.11
C PRO A 274 21.54 16.97 -28.61
N HIS A 275 21.89 16.66 -27.35
CA HIS A 275 23.26 16.74 -26.86
C HIS A 275 23.75 15.40 -26.31
N GLU A 276 24.73 14.89 -27.06
CA GLU A 276 25.90 14.09 -26.73
C GLU A 276 26.00 13.42 -25.35
N VAL A 277 26.22 12.10 -25.42
CA VAL A 277 26.60 11.21 -24.35
C VAL A 277 28.14 11.08 -24.33
N ALA A 278 28.76 11.31 -23.18
CA ALA A 278 29.99 10.63 -22.72
C ALA A 278 30.29 10.99 -21.25
N PRO A 279 31.08 10.18 -20.51
CA PRO A 279 30.97 8.73 -20.37
C PRO A 279 30.90 8.29 -18.89
N ALA A 280 30.56 7.02 -18.68
CA ALA A 280 30.47 6.35 -17.40
C ALA A 280 31.83 6.21 -16.69
N VAL A 281 31.86 6.50 -15.39
CA VAL A 281 32.97 6.14 -14.49
C VAL A 281 32.75 4.70 -14.03
N GLN A 282 33.66 3.83 -14.44
CA GLN A 282 33.76 2.43 -14.00
C GLN A 282 34.25 2.37 -12.55
N ALA A 283 33.54 1.64 -11.70
CA ALA A 283 34.07 1.07 -10.45
C ALA A 283 34.55 -0.37 -10.74
N PRO A 284 35.65 -0.83 -10.12
CA PRO A 284 36.44 -1.93 -10.65
C PRO A 284 35.75 -3.30 -10.48
N GLU A 285 35.79 -4.09 -11.56
CA GLU A 285 35.64 -5.54 -11.50
C GLU A 285 36.81 -6.16 -10.72
N ASN A 286 36.49 -7.05 -9.77
CA ASN A 286 37.41 -8.07 -9.27
C ASN A 286 36.82 -9.47 -9.58
N PRO A 287 37.65 -10.48 -9.86
CA PRO A 287 37.23 -11.79 -10.38
C PRO A 287 36.55 -12.69 -9.33
N PRO A 288 35.92 -13.83 -9.70
CA PRO A 288 35.04 -14.56 -8.80
C PRO A 288 35.84 -15.25 -7.69
N ALA A 289 35.65 -14.79 -6.46
CA ALA A 289 36.08 -15.49 -5.25
C ALA A 289 34.87 -16.24 -4.67
N THR A 290 34.98 -17.57 -4.62
CA THR A 290 34.11 -18.50 -3.92
C THR A 290 33.96 -18.04 -2.46
N LYS A 291 32.84 -17.37 -2.12
CA LYS A 291 32.56 -16.99 -0.73
C LYS A 291 32.32 -18.27 0.07
N ALA A 292 33.11 -18.47 1.12
CA ALA A 292 32.84 -19.47 2.14
C ALA A 292 31.44 -19.20 2.73
N GLN A 293 30.50 -20.09 2.44
CA GLN A 293 29.14 -20.05 2.99
C GLN A 293 29.23 -20.25 4.50
N SER A 294 28.42 -19.51 5.26
CA SER A 294 28.32 -19.72 6.71
C SER A 294 27.87 -21.18 6.99
N PRO A 295 28.33 -21.85 8.07
CA PRO A 295 27.95 -23.24 8.35
C PRO A 295 26.44 -23.47 8.42
N HIS A 296 25.68 -22.46 8.88
CA HIS A 296 24.23 -22.47 8.90
C HIS A 296 23.59 -22.41 7.51
N GLU A 297 24.20 -21.68 6.58
CA GLU A 297 23.76 -21.58 5.20
C GLU A 297 24.09 -22.85 4.43
N ALA A 298 25.27 -23.43 4.63
CA ALA A 298 25.65 -24.73 4.09
C ALA A 298 24.68 -25.84 4.54
N LEU A 299 24.31 -25.86 5.82
CA LEU A 299 23.33 -26.80 6.36
C LEU A 299 21.92 -26.59 5.77
N LYS A 300 21.47 -25.33 5.62
CA LYS A 300 20.19 -25.03 4.95
C LYS A 300 20.17 -25.51 3.50
N VAL A 301 21.27 -25.30 2.76
CA VAL A 301 21.41 -25.78 1.37
C VAL A 301 21.34 -27.31 1.32
N GLN A 302 22.00 -28.01 2.24
CA GLN A 302 21.93 -29.47 2.31
C GLN A 302 20.55 -30.00 2.68
N PHE A 303 19.83 -29.33 3.59
CA PHE A 303 18.44 -29.70 3.87
C PHE A 303 17.53 -29.52 2.64
N GLY A 304 17.75 -28.46 1.86
CA GLY A 304 17.09 -28.26 0.57
C GLY A 304 17.42 -29.37 -0.43
N ARG A 305 18.70 -29.73 -0.56
CA ARG A 305 19.18 -30.83 -1.43
C ARG A 305 18.54 -32.17 -1.07
N LEU A 306 18.38 -32.46 0.22
CA LEU A 306 17.78 -33.71 0.72
C LEU A 306 16.24 -33.68 0.72
N GLY A 307 15.61 -32.58 0.27
CA GLY A 307 14.16 -32.48 0.16
C GLY A 307 13.43 -32.57 1.51
N LEU A 308 14.06 -32.14 2.61
CA LEU A 308 13.47 -32.19 3.94
C LEU A 308 12.36 -31.14 4.11
N GLY A 309 11.15 -31.59 4.44
CA GLY A 309 10.04 -30.70 4.80
C GLY A 309 10.20 -30.12 6.21
N GLY A 310 9.43 -29.07 6.53
CA GLY A 310 9.55 -28.35 7.82
C GLY A 310 9.42 -29.23 9.07
N ARG A 311 8.58 -30.27 9.04
CA ARG A 311 8.48 -31.25 10.15
C ARG A 311 9.73 -32.12 10.31
N ALA A 312 10.35 -32.52 9.20
CA ALA A 312 11.57 -33.32 9.24
C ALA A 312 12.78 -32.50 9.68
N ILE A 313 12.87 -31.23 9.23
CA ILE A 313 13.88 -30.29 9.72
C ILE A 313 13.74 -30.07 11.24
N ALA A 314 12.52 -29.83 11.73
CA ALA A 314 12.27 -29.70 13.17
C ALA A 314 12.70 -30.96 13.95
N ALA A 315 12.42 -32.16 13.42
CA ALA A 315 12.81 -33.42 14.04
C ALA A 315 14.33 -33.67 14.05
N CYS A 316 15.08 -33.12 13.09
CA CYS A 316 16.55 -33.12 13.09
C CYS A 316 17.14 -32.14 14.13
N LEU A 317 16.42 -31.06 14.45
CA LEU A 317 16.89 -30.01 15.37
C LEU A 317 16.48 -30.25 16.83
N GLU A 318 15.44 -31.06 17.06
CA GLU A 318 14.93 -31.44 18.38
C GLU A 318 16.02 -31.94 19.36
N PRO A 319 16.98 -32.81 18.97
CA PRO A 319 18.03 -33.27 19.89
C PRO A 319 18.95 -32.15 20.40
N PHE A 320 19.03 -31.04 19.66
CA PHE A 320 19.84 -29.88 20.01
C PHE A 320 19.03 -28.82 20.77
N GLY A 321 17.74 -29.07 21.04
CA GLY A 321 16.86 -28.16 21.77
C GLY A 321 16.52 -26.87 21.02
N VAL A 322 16.69 -26.84 19.70
CA VAL A 322 16.46 -25.67 18.85
C VAL A 322 15.37 -25.93 17.81
N ILE A 323 14.69 -24.86 17.38
CA ILE A 323 13.57 -24.94 16.45
C ILE A 323 13.99 -24.55 15.02
N GLU A 324 15.07 -23.78 14.89
CA GLU A 324 15.58 -23.30 13.61
C GLU A 324 17.10 -23.49 13.49
N VAL A 325 17.57 -23.65 12.25
CA VAL A 325 18.99 -23.88 11.96
C VAL A 325 19.87 -22.75 12.49
N SER A 326 19.42 -21.49 12.41
CA SER A 326 20.14 -20.30 12.88
C SER A 326 20.43 -20.30 14.38
N ALA A 327 19.70 -21.08 15.18
CA ALA A 327 19.89 -21.17 16.62
C ALA A 327 20.93 -22.24 17.01
N LEU A 328 21.41 -23.05 16.07
CA LEU A 328 22.53 -23.98 16.33
C LEU A 328 23.82 -23.21 16.59
N LYS A 329 24.67 -23.74 17.48
CA LYS A 329 26.06 -23.27 17.55
C LYS A 329 26.76 -23.56 16.21
N THR A 330 27.69 -22.71 15.82
CA THR A 330 28.43 -22.85 14.55
C THR A 330 29.07 -24.23 14.38
N GLU A 331 29.60 -24.79 15.47
CA GLU A 331 30.18 -26.13 15.52
C GLU A 331 29.14 -27.22 15.21
N GLN A 332 27.95 -27.13 15.81
CA GLN A 332 26.85 -28.08 15.58
C GLN A 332 26.32 -27.99 14.15
N ALA A 333 26.22 -26.77 13.60
CA ALA A 333 25.80 -26.57 12.21
C ALA A 333 26.82 -27.16 11.23
N GLN A 334 28.12 -27.01 11.50
CA GLN A 334 29.20 -27.57 10.69
C GLN A 334 29.25 -29.10 10.79
N GLU A 335 29.06 -29.65 11.98
CA GLU A 335 29.04 -31.09 12.23
C GLU A 335 27.86 -31.78 11.52
N LEU A 336 26.65 -31.23 11.66
CA LEU A 336 25.48 -31.71 10.93
C LEU A 336 25.65 -31.58 9.42
N SER A 337 26.26 -30.48 8.96
CA SER A 337 26.54 -30.32 7.53
C SER A 337 27.56 -31.33 7.01
N SER A 338 28.55 -31.70 7.82
CA SER A 338 29.50 -32.76 7.50
C SER A 338 28.81 -34.12 7.45
N LEU A 339 27.98 -34.45 8.45
CA LEU A 339 27.23 -35.70 8.52
C LEU A 339 26.33 -35.92 7.29
N LEU A 340 25.67 -34.85 6.83
CA LEU A 340 24.70 -34.90 5.74
C LEU A 340 25.32 -34.76 4.34
N SER A 341 26.61 -34.46 4.26
CA SER A 341 27.32 -34.35 2.97
C SER A 341 27.35 -35.68 2.21
N GLY A 342 27.50 -36.81 2.92
CA GLY A 342 27.55 -38.16 2.36
C GLY A 342 26.20 -38.84 2.09
N VAL A 343 25.08 -38.18 2.41
CA VAL A 343 23.74 -38.73 2.18
C VAL A 343 23.32 -38.50 0.72
N ALA A 344 22.86 -39.56 0.05
CA ALA A 344 22.41 -39.50 -1.34
C ALA A 344 21.12 -38.67 -1.50
N GLU A 345 21.01 -37.97 -2.63
CA GLU A 345 19.79 -37.25 -3.01
C GLU A 345 18.63 -38.24 -3.20
N GLY A 346 17.56 -38.08 -2.41
CA GLY A 346 16.42 -38.99 -2.39
C GLY A 346 16.36 -39.97 -1.22
N ALA A 347 17.28 -39.88 -0.25
CA ALA A 347 17.15 -40.56 1.04
C ALA A 347 15.80 -40.20 1.69
N GLY A 348 15.11 -41.19 2.26
CA GLY A 348 13.80 -40.96 2.86
C GLY A 348 13.92 -39.98 4.03
N GLN A 349 13.00 -39.02 4.17
CA GLN A 349 13.07 -38.02 5.26
C GLN A 349 13.21 -38.66 6.65
N ALA A 350 12.59 -39.83 6.87
CA ALA A 350 12.70 -40.58 8.12
C ALA A 350 14.11 -41.16 8.37
N GLU A 351 14.81 -41.56 7.30
CA GLU A 351 16.18 -42.09 7.37
C GLU A 351 17.18 -40.99 7.75
N VAL A 352 17.01 -39.80 7.16
CA VAL A 352 17.84 -38.63 7.49
C VAL A 352 17.61 -38.16 8.94
N VAL A 353 16.35 -38.15 9.39
CA VAL A 353 16.02 -37.82 10.78
C VAL A 353 16.59 -38.87 11.75
N ALA A 354 16.50 -40.16 11.42
CA ALA A 354 17.08 -41.23 12.24
C ALA A 354 18.61 -41.12 12.33
N LEU A 355 19.29 -40.79 11.22
CA LEU A 355 20.73 -40.56 11.20
C LEU A 355 21.13 -39.41 12.13
N VAL A 356 20.48 -38.26 12.01
CA VAL A 356 20.76 -37.09 12.86
C VAL A 356 20.49 -37.39 14.34
N ARG A 357 19.40 -38.09 14.66
CA ARG A 357 19.08 -38.47 16.04
C ARG A 357 20.06 -39.49 16.62
N SER A 358 20.53 -40.44 15.82
CA SER A 358 21.55 -41.41 16.24
C SER A 358 22.89 -40.75 16.54
N HIS A 359 23.26 -39.74 15.76
CA HIS A 359 24.47 -38.94 15.97
C HIS A 359 24.38 -38.09 17.24
N ALA A 360 23.24 -37.43 17.46
CA ALA A 360 23.02 -36.60 18.64
C ALA A 360 22.86 -37.39 19.95
N GLY A 361 22.41 -38.65 19.88
CA GLY A 361 22.26 -39.53 21.05
C GLY A 361 23.53 -40.29 21.46
N GLY A 362 24.60 -40.21 20.67
CA GLY A 362 25.89 -40.87 20.94
C GLY A 362 27.01 -39.93 21.40
N ALA A 363 26.73 -38.63 21.51
CA ALA A 363 27.68 -37.57 21.90
C ALA A 363 27.62 -37.21 23.38
#